data_AF-A0A7R9HHR4-F1
#
_entry.id   AF-A0A7R9HHR4-F1
#
_cell.length_a   1.000
_cell.length_b   1.000
_cell.length_c   1.000
_cell.angle_alpha   90.00
_cell.angle_beta   90.00
_cell.angle_gamma   90.00
#
_symmetry.space_group_name_H-M   'P 1'
#
loop_
_entity.id
_entity.type
_entity.pdbx_description
1 polymer ?
#
loop_
_entity_poly.entity_id
_entity_poly.type
_entity_poly.pdbx_seq_one_letter_code
_entity_poly.pdbx_strand_id
1 'polypeptide(L)'
;MRNFNDDEICDFVQLTEDRNLDIRFIEYMPFSGNKWDYEKMVPFKEMVGKIQGRWPEFYAMANGPNDTSKAFKVPGFQGQVGFITSMSEHFCGSCNRLRLTADGNLKVCL
;
A
#
# COMPACT_ATOMS: atom_id res chain seq x y z
N MET A 1 -7.31 7.62 -0.64
CA MET A 1 -7.86 8.64 0.28
C MET A 1 -9.36 8.69 0.06
N ARG A 2 -10.12 8.65 1.15
CA ARG A 2 -11.58 8.62 1.12
C ARG A 2 -12.12 9.88 0.45
N ASN A 3 -13.10 9.71 -0.44
CA ASN A 3 -13.77 10.76 -1.21
C ASN A 3 -12.82 11.58 -2.09
N PHE A 4 -11.67 11.01 -2.47
CA PHE A 4 -10.72 11.68 -3.38
C PHE A 4 -10.24 10.74 -4.49
N ASN A 5 -9.82 9.52 -4.12
CA ASN A 5 -9.35 8.52 -5.09
C ASN A 5 -9.53 7.08 -4.59
N ASP A 6 -10.37 6.84 -3.59
CA ASP A 6 -10.64 5.50 -3.10
C ASP A 6 -11.52 4.69 -4.06
N ASP A 7 -12.29 5.35 -4.92
CA ASP A 7 -13.06 4.79 -6.01
C ASP A 7 -12.19 4.13 -7.09
N GLU A 8 -10.99 4.66 -7.35
CA GLU A 8 -10.05 4.16 -8.35
C GLU A 8 -9.36 2.83 -7.96
N ILE A 9 -9.50 2.36 -6.71
CA ILE A 9 -8.78 1.18 -6.20
C ILE A 9 -8.96 -0.03 -7.11
N CYS A 10 -10.21 -0.36 -7.46
CA CYS A 10 -10.49 -1.52 -8.30
C CYS A 10 -10.02 -1.31 -9.74
N ASP A 11 -10.04 -0.09 -10.26
CA ASP A 11 -9.60 0.19 -11.63
C ASP A 11 -8.09 -0.05 -11.77
N PHE A 12 -7.31 0.33 -10.76
CA PHE A 12 -5.90 -0.01 -10.69
C PHE A 12 -5.65 -1.51 -10.54
N VAL A 13 -6.48 -2.25 -9.80
CA VAL A 13 -6.36 -3.73 -9.77
C VAL A 13 -6.65 -4.31 -11.15
N GLN A 14 -7.70 -3.87 -11.83
CA GLN A 14 -8.03 -4.30 -13.19
C GLN A 14 -6.87 -4.05 -14.17
N LEU A 15 -6.15 -2.93 -14.02
CA LEU A 15 -4.99 -2.61 -14.88
C LEU A 15 -3.88 -3.67 -14.83
N THR A 16 -3.85 -4.53 -13.80
CA THR A 16 -2.88 -5.62 -13.66
C THR A 16 -3.31 -6.92 -14.36
N GLU A 17 -4.50 -6.96 -14.97
CA GLU A 17 -5.01 -8.16 -15.64
C GLU A 17 -4.12 -8.60 -16.81
N ASP A 18 -3.93 -7.69 -17.77
CA ASP A 18 -3.20 -7.93 -19.02
C ASP A 18 -1.77 -7.36 -19.00
N ARG A 19 -1.38 -6.72 -17.89
CA ARG A 19 -0.06 -6.07 -17.74
C ARG A 19 0.66 -6.59 -16.52
N ASN A 20 1.94 -6.95 -16.71
CA ASN A 20 2.84 -7.31 -15.63
C ASN A 20 3.31 -6.07 -14.84
N LEU A 21 2.38 -5.46 -14.10
CA LEU A 21 2.60 -4.29 -13.24
C LEU A 21 2.51 -4.69 -11.76
N ASP A 22 3.33 -4.03 -10.93
CA ASP A 22 3.26 -4.10 -9.47
C ASP A 22 2.73 -2.76 -8.93
N ILE A 23 1.42 -2.69 -8.70
CA ILE A 23 0.76 -1.45 -8.24
C ILE A 23 0.69 -1.44 -6.72
N ARG A 24 1.08 -0.33 -6.09
CA ARG A 24 1.16 -0.24 -4.62
C ARG A 24 0.25 0.85 -4.08
N PHE A 25 -0.65 0.45 -3.20
CA PHE A 25 -1.46 1.37 -2.41
C PHE A 25 -0.71 1.71 -1.11
N ILE A 26 -0.57 3.01 -0.84
CA ILE A 26 0.07 3.52 0.37
C ILE A 26 -1.01 4.20 1.20
N GLU A 27 -1.14 3.80 2.47
CA GLU A 27 -2.05 4.49 3.36
C GLU A 27 -1.64 5.95 3.51
N TYR A 28 -2.64 6.83 3.53
CA TYR A 28 -2.43 8.23 3.82
C TYR A 28 -1.72 8.34 5.19
N MET A 29 -0.66 9.17 5.29
CA MET A 29 0.11 9.37 6.53
C MET A 29 0.02 10.82 7.04
N PRO A 30 0.11 11.03 8.36
CA PRO A 30 0.22 12.37 8.92
C PRO A 30 1.60 12.97 8.60
N PHE A 31 1.62 14.10 7.90
CA PHE A 31 2.83 14.90 7.70
C PHE A 31 2.61 16.32 8.23
N SER A 32 3.67 16.94 8.72
CA SER A 32 3.61 18.37 9.05
C SER A 32 3.19 19.16 7.81
N GLY A 33 2.06 19.87 7.90
CA GLY A 33 1.52 20.69 6.82
C GLY A 33 0.40 20.05 5.98
N ASN A 34 0.07 18.76 6.14
CA ASN A 34 -0.91 18.09 5.26
C ASN A 34 -2.37 18.07 5.76
N LYS A 35 -2.77 18.88 6.75
CA LYS A 35 -4.13 18.86 7.35
C LYS A 35 -4.64 17.43 7.55
N TRP A 36 -3.79 16.61 8.18
CA TRP A 36 -4.06 15.20 8.45
C TRP A 36 -5.44 14.99 9.06
N ASP A 37 -6.15 13.99 8.56
CA ASP A 37 -7.50 13.64 8.98
C ASP A 37 -7.69 12.14 8.84
N TYR A 38 -8.02 11.48 9.96
CA TYR A 38 -8.23 10.04 10.01
C TYR A 38 -9.39 9.61 9.11
N GLU A 39 -10.42 10.45 8.96
CA GLU A 39 -11.58 10.17 8.11
C GLU A 39 -11.22 10.05 6.62
N LYS A 40 -10.12 10.68 6.21
CA LYS A 40 -9.60 10.60 4.83
C LYS A 40 -8.77 9.35 4.58
N MET A 41 -8.38 8.62 5.63
CA MET A 41 -7.64 7.38 5.49
C MET A 41 -8.59 6.24 5.09
N VAL A 42 -8.10 5.39 4.20
CA VAL A 42 -8.75 4.12 3.84
C VAL A 42 -7.83 3.02 4.36
N PRO A 43 -8.21 2.31 5.44
CA PRO A 43 -7.36 1.28 6.03
C PRO A 43 -7.13 0.10 5.07
N PHE A 44 -6.00 -0.56 5.23
CA PHE A 44 -5.62 -1.78 4.50
C PHE A 44 -6.77 -2.79 4.35
N LYS A 45 -7.40 -3.18 5.46
CA LYS A 45 -8.47 -4.17 5.47
C LYS A 45 -9.70 -3.71 4.68
N GLU A 46 -9.99 -2.41 4.67
CA GLU A 46 -11.07 -1.84 3.86
C GLU A 46 -10.73 -1.92 2.37
N MET A 47 -9.49 -1.59 1.97
CA MET A 47 -9.04 -1.71 0.59
C MET A 47 -9.11 -3.16 0.09
N VAL A 48 -8.63 -4.12 0.89
CA VAL A 48 -8.70 -5.55 0.57
C VAL A 48 -10.15 -6.00 0.44
N GLY A 49 -11.02 -5.61 1.38
CA GLY A 49 -12.45 -5.94 1.33
C GLY A 49 -13.14 -5.39 0.08
N LYS A 50 -12.81 -4.15 -0.33
CA LYS A 50 -13.35 -3.54 -1.56
C LYS A 50 -12.94 -4.32 -2.82
N ILE A 51 -11.69 -4.76 -2.89
CA ILE A 51 -11.17 -5.56 -4.01
C ILE A 51 -11.80 -6.95 -4.00
N GLN A 52 -11.91 -7.60 -2.83
CA GLN A 52 -12.56 -8.91 -2.69
C GLN A 52 -14.05 -8.88 -3.04
N GLY A 53 -14.71 -7.74 -2.89
CA GLY A 53 -16.08 -7.55 -3.38
C GLY A 53 -16.23 -7.71 -4.90
N ARG A 54 -15.17 -7.42 -5.67
CA ARG A 54 -15.14 -7.59 -7.14
C ARG A 54 -14.41 -8.88 -7.57
N TRP A 55 -13.35 -9.26 -6.86
CA TRP A 55 -12.57 -10.48 -7.09
C TRP A 55 -12.47 -11.31 -5.81
N PRO A 56 -13.43 -12.21 -5.54
CA PRO A 56 -13.48 -12.97 -4.29
C PRO A 56 -12.25 -13.85 -4.03
N GLU A 57 -11.57 -14.29 -5.08
CA GLU A 57 -10.36 -15.11 -4.99
C GLU A 57 -9.06 -14.29 -4.83
N PHE A 58 -9.15 -12.96 -4.62
CA PHE A 58 -7.98 -12.12 -4.35
C PHE A 58 -7.24 -12.58 -3.09
N TYR A 59 -5.98 -13.00 -3.25
CA TYR A 59 -5.23 -13.73 -2.22
C TYR A 59 -3.89 -13.06 -1.90
N ALA A 60 -3.44 -13.23 -0.65
CA ALA A 60 -2.14 -12.75 -0.20
C ALA A 60 -1.00 -13.65 -0.72
N MET A 61 0.10 -13.03 -1.13
CA MET A 61 1.34 -13.70 -1.52
C MET A 61 2.31 -13.79 -0.33
N ALA A 62 3.34 -14.63 -0.46
CA ALA A 62 4.40 -14.71 0.52
C ALA A 62 5.21 -13.40 0.55
N ASN A 63 5.48 -12.89 1.75
CA ASN A 63 6.30 -11.70 1.97
C ASN A 63 7.59 -12.10 2.71
N GLY A 64 8.68 -11.37 2.46
CA GLY A 64 9.93 -11.47 3.19
C GLY A 64 9.86 -10.82 4.59
N PRO A 65 10.85 -11.08 5.46
CA PRO A 65 10.82 -10.61 6.86
C PRO A 65 10.90 -9.08 7.01
N ASN A 66 11.50 -8.39 6.05
CA ASN A 66 11.68 -6.94 6.07
C ASN A 66 10.88 -6.22 4.96
N ASP A 67 9.96 -6.94 4.31
CA ASP A 67 9.15 -6.35 3.24
C ASP A 67 8.13 -5.38 3.83
N THR A 68 8.17 -4.13 3.37
CA THR A 68 7.25 -3.07 3.82
C THR A 68 5.87 -3.17 3.17
N SER A 69 5.77 -3.92 2.07
CA SER A 69 4.55 -4.06 1.28
C SER A 69 4.04 -5.48 1.37
N LYS A 70 2.75 -5.65 1.61
CA LYS A 70 2.07 -6.94 1.58
C LYS A 70 1.57 -7.18 0.17
N ALA A 71 2.15 -8.15 -0.53
CA ALA A 71 1.77 -8.48 -1.91
C ALA A 71 0.51 -9.35 -1.95
N PHE A 72 -0.35 -9.09 -2.92
CA PHE A 72 -1.59 -9.80 -3.21
C PHE A 72 -1.77 -9.95 -4.72
N LYS A 73 -2.57 -10.92 -5.13
CA LYS A 73 -2.83 -11.21 -6.54
C LYS A 73 -4.25 -11.68 -6.79
N VAL A 74 -4.79 -11.33 -7.95
CA VAL A 74 -6.01 -11.91 -8.49
C VAL A 74 -5.61 -13.11 -9.36
N PRO A 75 -6.24 -14.29 -9.21
CA PRO A 75 -5.94 -15.44 -10.07
C PRO A 75 -6.13 -15.10 -11.55
N GLY A 76 -5.18 -15.54 -12.38
CA GLY A 76 -5.19 -15.29 -13.83
C GLY A 76 -4.65 -13.93 -14.26
N PHE A 77 -4.50 -12.95 -13.36
CA PHE A 77 -3.92 -11.65 -13.71
C PHE A 77 -2.40 -11.75 -13.89
N GLN A 78 -1.84 -10.99 -14.82
CA GLN A 78 -0.39 -10.99 -15.07
C GLN A 78 0.36 -10.31 -13.92
N GLY A 79 -0.08 -9.13 -13.52
CA GLY A 79 0.54 -8.32 -12.46
C GLY A 79 0.14 -8.71 -11.04
N GLN A 80 0.40 -7.80 -10.11
CA GLN A 80 0.12 -7.94 -8.68
C GLN A 80 -0.15 -6.58 -8.03
N VAL A 81 -0.68 -6.62 -6.80
CA VAL A 81 -1.00 -5.43 -6.00
C VAL A 81 -0.30 -5.52 -4.64
N GLY A 82 0.34 -4.45 -4.23
CA GLY A 82 0.97 -4.32 -2.91
C GLY A 82 0.24 -3.32 -2.01
N PHE A 83 0.26 -3.58 -0.71
CA PHE A 83 -0.25 -2.65 0.30
C PHE A 83 0.84 -2.25 1.28
N ILE A 84 1.09 -0.94 1.39
CA ILE A 84 1.99 -0.35 2.38
C ILE A 84 1.12 0.19 3.52
N THR A 85 1.06 -0.59 4.60
CA THR A 85 0.15 -0.39 5.75
C THR A 85 0.78 0.53 6.80
N SER A 86 1.14 1.75 6.38
CA SER A 86 1.91 2.68 7.20
C SER A 86 1.21 3.15 8.47
N MET A 87 -0.11 3.01 8.58
CA MET A 87 -0.90 3.43 9.73
C MET A 87 -1.65 2.28 10.40
N SER A 88 -2.30 1.41 9.65
CA SER A 88 -3.15 0.36 10.24
C SER A 88 -2.36 -0.81 10.82
N GLU A 89 -1.22 -1.15 10.22
CA GLU A 89 -0.40 -2.31 10.56
C GLU A 89 1.09 -1.96 10.32
N HIS A 90 1.67 -1.13 11.19
CA HIS A 90 3.03 -0.58 11.04
C HIS A 90 4.14 -1.66 10.95
N PHE A 91 5.23 -1.35 10.26
CA PHE A 91 6.38 -2.24 10.03
C PHE A 91 7.72 -1.69 10.57
N CYS A 92 7.68 -0.73 11.50
CA CYS A 92 8.90 -0.12 12.05
C CYS A 92 9.82 -1.14 12.78
N GLY A 93 9.25 -2.20 13.36
CA GLY A 93 10.00 -3.21 14.11
C GLY A 93 10.98 -4.04 13.27
N SER A 94 10.75 -4.16 11.96
CA SER A 94 11.67 -4.82 11.01
C SER A 94 12.36 -3.82 10.07
N CYS A 95 12.22 -2.51 10.31
CA CYS A 95 12.79 -1.49 9.44
C CYS A 95 14.32 -1.51 9.51
N ASN A 96 14.94 -1.70 8.35
CA ASN A 96 16.39 -1.79 8.18
C ASN A 96 16.95 -0.65 7.28
N ARG A 97 16.26 0.49 7.20
CA ARG A 97 16.62 1.61 6.31
C ARG A 97 17.36 2.72 7.04
N LEU A 98 18.39 3.25 6.39
CA LEU A 98 19.06 4.50 6.74
C LEU A 98 18.88 5.51 5.60
N ARG A 99 18.86 6.80 5.95
CA ARG A 99 18.68 7.89 4.98
C ARG A 99 19.83 8.88 5.07
N LEU A 100 20.44 9.17 3.93
CA LEU A 100 21.31 10.33 3.76
C LEU A 100 20.49 11.46 3.13
N THR A 101 20.44 12.62 3.78
CA THR A 101 19.75 13.80 3.24
C THR A 101 20.60 14.47 2.16
N ALA A 102 19.98 15.33 1.35
CA ALA A 102 20.65 16.00 0.24
C ALA A 102 21.82 16.90 0.67
N ASP A 103 21.79 17.40 1.90
CA ASP A 103 22.84 18.20 2.56
C ASP A 103 23.87 17.33 3.34
N GLY A 104 23.84 16.01 3.18
CA GLY A 104 24.84 15.10 3.71
C GLY A 104 24.63 14.66 5.17
N ASN A 105 23.45 14.88 5.75
CA ASN A 105 23.13 14.44 7.10
C ASN A 105 22.53 13.04 7.15
N LEU A 106 22.93 12.25 8.16
CA LEU A 106 22.38 10.92 8.39
C LEU A 106 21.09 10.98 9.22
N LYS A 107 20.07 10.23 8.81
CA LYS A 107 18.84 9.97 9.57
C LYS A 107 18.57 8.47 9.63
N VAL A 108 18.07 8.02 10.79
CA VAL A 108 17.67 6.63 11.04
C VAL A 108 16.19 6.35 10.75
N CYS A 109 15.45 7.37 10.31
CA CYS A 109 14.05 7.29 9.91
C CYS A 109 13.80 8.24 8.72
N LEU A 110 12.60 8.15 8.12
CA LEU A 110 12.15 9.02 7.04
C LEU A 110 12.13 10.50 7.46
#